data_AF-F3ZXE6-F1
#
_entry.id   AF-F3ZXE6-F1
#
_cell.length_a   1.000
_cell.length_b   1.000
_cell.length_c   1.000
_cell.angle_alpha   90.00
_cell.angle_beta   90.00
_cell.angle_gamma   90.00
#
_symmetry.space_group_name_H-M   'P 1'
#
loop_
_entity.id
_entity.type
_entity.pdbx_description
1 polymer ?
#
loop_
_entity_poly.entity_id
_entity_poly.type
_entity_poly.pdbx_seq_one_letter_code
_entity_poly.pdbx_strand_id
1 'polypeptide(L)'
;MYKKTLALIAIFALLLTLMTGMVTMPAFAAGTYQRLAGADRYETSAAISRKGWESTDAVVIACGENFPDGLAGGPLAYKYNAPLLLVQKNQIPVPILKEIQRLKPQKAYILGGPGVVSDSIKQTLEDKGISVERVYGVDRTVTAAEIAKIIGAPDGKAVIASGLNFPDALAAAPVAAKNGWPILFVSGSTIPTATKDALTALNINQVDIIGGIGVVPSDIEVKLIEMGMDTKRLSGYNRELTSLDIAKTYFEPGDGIILATGRSYADALSVSPFAAKIGQPVILCSTDSVASKIRTTAKETGLTTDEVTVVGGIGAVSQKAVNKLFSPPDSQIVNYDWDLTEAVQNGMTPVFTEQASKIEAYYNAAQNILSSIIVPGMSDYEKEKAIHDYIINNTRYDIENYDNDTIPPDSYSPYGALINHVAVCQGYAEATDLLLNMAGIESKVISGEANNGEITGGHAWNIVKIDGKYYHVDTTADDPVSSSGKNILRYDYFNLSDEEIGKDHFWDKENYPACPKPGPHPKYDNRRYPTSY
;
A
#
# COMPACT_ATOMS: atom_id res chain seq x y z
N MET A 1 -36.03 65.60 7.90
CA MET A 1 -36.11 64.68 6.73
C MET A 1 -34.78 64.04 6.32
N TYR A 2 -33.61 64.66 6.57
CA TYR A 2 -32.32 64.14 6.08
C TYR A 2 -31.74 62.88 6.76
N LYS A 3 -32.05 62.61 8.04
CA LYS A 3 -31.46 61.46 8.76
C LYS A 3 -32.08 60.10 8.43
N LYS A 4 -33.31 60.06 7.90
CA LYS A 4 -33.98 58.79 7.55
C LYS A 4 -33.57 58.27 6.16
N THR A 5 -33.14 59.15 5.26
CA THR A 5 -32.74 58.80 3.89
C THR A 5 -31.33 58.18 3.83
N LEU A 6 -30.42 58.60 4.72
CA LEU A 6 -29.06 58.02 4.81
C LEU A 6 -29.05 56.60 5.41
N ALA A 7 -29.97 56.30 6.34
CA ALA A 7 -30.10 54.96 6.92
C ALA A 7 -30.62 53.94 5.89
N LEU A 8 -31.51 54.33 4.98
CA LEU A 8 -32.00 53.44 3.92
C LEU A 8 -30.93 53.15 2.84
N ILE A 9 -30.09 54.13 2.49
CA ILE A 9 -29.04 53.94 1.48
C ILE A 9 -27.90 53.05 2.02
N ALA A 10 -27.57 53.14 3.31
CA ALA A 10 -26.59 52.27 3.96
C ALA A 10 -27.08 50.81 4.06
N ILE A 11 -28.38 50.59 4.31
CA ILE A 11 -28.96 49.23 4.36
C ILE A 11 -29.06 48.62 2.96
N PHE A 12 -29.34 49.41 1.93
CA PHE A 12 -29.37 48.92 0.53
C PHE A 12 -27.97 48.61 -0.01
N ALA A 13 -26.94 49.36 0.37
CA ALA A 13 -25.55 49.06 0.02
C ALA A 13 -24.99 47.84 0.77
N LEU A 14 -25.43 47.59 2.01
CA LEU A 14 -25.05 46.40 2.79
C LEU A 14 -25.76 45.13 2.30
N LEU A 15 -26.97 45.25 1.72
CA LEU A 15 -27.69 44.13 1.11
C LEU A 15 -27.20 43.82 -0.31
N LEU A 16 -26.64 44.80 -1.04
CA LEU A 16 -26.08 44.56 -2.38
C LEU A 16 -24.69 43.88 -2.36
N THR A 17 -23.91 44.02 -1.27
CA THR A 17 -22.63 43.32 -1.10
C THR A 17 -22.78 41.89 -0.58
N LEU A 18 -23.97 41.48 -0.13
CA LEU A 18 -24.29 40.11 0.31
C LEU A 18 -24.79 39.20 -0.84
N MET A 19 -24.98 39.72 -2.06
CA MET A 19 -25.44 38.94 -3.22
C MET A 19 -24.38 38.66 -4.29
N THR A 20 -23.15 39.17 -4.15
CA THR A 20 -22.03 38.85 -5.06
C THR A 20 -21.11 37.82 -4.41
N GLY A 21 -21.49 36.54 -4.49
CA GLY A 21 -20.66 35.47 -3.96
C GLY A 21 -21.28 34.08 -3.83
N MET A 22 -22.46 33.81 -4.42
CA MET A 22 -22.80 32.41 -4.69
C MET A 22 -22.06 32.00 -5.97
N VAL A 23 -20.79 31.64 -5.80
CA VAL A 23 -20.11 30.78 -6.77
C VAL A 23 -20.92 29.50 -6.75
N THR A 24 -21.71 29.26 -7.80
CA THR A 24 -22.29 27.94 -8.04
C THR A 24 -21.12 27.02 -8.30
N MET A 25 -20.66 26.32 -7.25
CA MET A 25 -19.79 25.17 -7.43
C MET A 25 -20.51 24.23 -8.40
N PRO A 26 -19.88 23.79 -9.49
CA PRO A 26 -20.49 22.80 -10.36
C PRO A 26 -20.92 21.62 -9.47
N ALA A 27 -22.17 21.20 -9.59
CA ALA A 27 -22.62 19.99 -8.93
C ALA A 27 -21.80 18.84 -9.52
N PHE A 28 -20.85 18.33 -8.74
CA PHE A 28 -20.02 17.21 -9.16
C PHE A 28 -20.92 16.00 -9.39
N ALA A 29 -20.65 15.25 -10.46
CA ALA A 29 -21.27 13.96 -10.67
C ALA A 29 -20.88 13.07 -9.47
N ALA A 30 -21.84 12.78 -8.59
CA ALA A 30 -21.64 11.79 -7.55
C ALA A 30 -21.44 10.44 -8.26
N GLY A 31 -20.23 9.89 -8.22
CA GLY A 31 -19.96 8.58 -8.78
C GLY A 31 -20.91 7.54 -8.17
N THR A 32 -21.32 6.58 -8.98
CA THR A 32 -22.24 5.52 -8.55
C THR A 32 -21.45 4.38 -7.92
N TYR A 33 -21.91 3.88 -6.76
CA TYR A 33 -21.34 2.69 -6.15
C TYR A 33 -22.41 1.67 -5.79
N GLN A 34 -22.04 0.40 -5.85
CA GLN A 34 -22.82 -0.69 -5.27
C GLN A 34 -22.16 -1.14 -3.97
N ARG A 35 -22.96 -1.43 -2.92
CA ARG A 35 -22.45 -2.02 -1.68
C ARG A 35 -22.86 -3.49 -1.55
N LEU A 36 -21.88 -4.36 -1.30
CA LEU A 36 -22.08 -5.76 -0.92
C LEU A 36 -21.78 -5.90 0.58
N ALA A 37 -22.84 -5.96 1.39
CA ALA A 37 -22.72 -5.99 2.84
C ALA A 37 -23.91 -6.70 3.49
N GLY A 38 -23.70 -7.17 4.72
CA GLY A 38 -24.74 -7.60 5.65
C GLY A 38 -24.52 -7.04 7.06
N ALA A 39 -25.29 -7.55 8.03
CA ALA A 39 -25.17 -7.16 9.43
C ALA A 39 -23.81 -7.54 10.04
N ASP A 40 -23.16 -8.57 9.51
CA ASP A 40 -21.85 -9.06 9.92
C ASP A 40 -21.06 -9.65 8.73
N ARG A 41 -19.86 -10.16 9.03
CA ARG A 41 -18.96 -10.79 8.04
C ARG A 41 -19.59 -12.00 7.32
N TYR A 42 -20.47 -12.73 7.99
CA TYR A 42 -21.09 -13.92 7.43
C TYR A 42 -22.16 -13.52 6.42
N GLU A 43 -23.02 -12.56 6.78
CA GLU A 43 -24.01 -12.04 5.85
C GLU A 43 -23.38 -11.26 4.69
N THR A 44 -22.26 -10.55 4.91
CA THR A 44 -21.45 -9.96 3.83
C THR A 44 -20.93 -11.03 2.87
N SER A 45 -20.32 -12.12 3.37
CA SER A 45 -19.85 -13.22 2.50
C SER A 45 -21.00 -13.87 1.71
N ALA A 46 -22.19 -13.98 2.30
CA ALA A 46 -23.38 -14.44 1.58
C ALA A 46 -23.87 -13.42 0.53
N ALA A 47 -23.76 -12.12 0.80
CA ALA A 47 -24.12 -11.07 -0.16
C ALA A 47 -23.21 -11.05 -1.39
N ILE A 48 -21.91 -11.25 -1.18
CA ILE A 48 -20.92 -11.43 -2.26
C ILE A 48 -21.29 -12.66 -3.09
N SER A 49 -21.58 -13.79 -2.42
CA SER A 49 -22.01 -15.02 -3.09
C SER A 49 -23.25 -14.82 -3.96
N ARG A 50 -24.29 -14.14 -3.45
CA ARG A 50 -25.50 -13.83 -4.23
C ARG A 50 -25.23 -12.95 -5.45
N LYS A 51 -24.25 -12.06 -5.38
CA LYS A 51 -23.87 -11.19 -6.49
C LYS A 51 -23.08 -11.94 -7.56
N GLY A 52 -22.19 -12.84 -7.16
CA GLY A 52 -21.27 -13.52 -8.08
C GLY A 52 -21.80 -14.83 -8.67
N TRP A 53 -22.73 -15.52 -8.00
CA TRP A 53 -23.14 -16.87 -8.37
C TRP A 53 -24.64 -17.09 -8.22
N GLU A 54 -25.31 -17.44 -9.32
CA GLU A 54 -26.68 -17.97 -9.27
C GLU A 54 -26.71 -19.40 -8.71
N SER A 55 -25.75 -20.22 -9.13
CA SER A 55 -25.48 -21.57 -8.64
C SER A 55 -24.00 -21.91 -8.79
N THR A 56 -23.54 -22.98 -8.13
CA THR A 56 -22.17 -23.51 -8.26
C THR A 56 -22.12 -24.96 -7.82
N ASP A 57 -21.20 -25.75 -8.36
CA ASP A 57 -20.98 -27.14 -7.96
C ASP A 57 -20.16 -27.24 -6.67
N ALA A 58 -19.43 -26.19 -6.29
CA ALA A 58 -18.54 -26.19 -5.14
C ALA A 58 -18.67 -24.91 -4.30
N VAL A 59 -18.41 -25.04 -3.00
CA VAL A 59 -18.19 -23.89 -2.10
C VAL A 59 -16.88 -24.06 -1.35
N VAL A 60 -16.20 -22.95 -1.08
CA VAL A 60 -15.04 -22.93 -0.16
C VAL A 60 -15.50 -22.37 1.17
N ILE A 61 -15.19 -23.07 2.25
CA ILE A 61 -15.58 -22.74 3.61
C ILE A 61 -14.33 -22.35 4.39
N ALA A 62 -14.30 -21.13 4.94
CA ALA A 62 -13.23 -20.66 5.79
C ALA A 62 -13.77 -20.15 7.13
N CYS A 63 -12.90 -20.10 8.14
CA CYS A 63 -13.26 -19.53 9.43
C CYS A 63 -13.38 -18.01 9.32
N GLY A 64 -14.51 -17.47 9.76
CA GLY A 64 -14.71 -16.03 9.90
C GLY A 64 -14.21 -15.48 11.23
N GLU A 65 -13.74 -16.31 12.17
CA GLU A 65 -13.23 -15.88 13.48
C GLU A 65 -11.70 -15.86 13.52
N ASN A 66 -11.04 -16.63 12.66
CA ASN A 66 -9.59 -16.70 12.50
C ASN A 66 -9.21 -16.73 11.00
N PHE A 67 -8.22 -15.94 10.59
CA PHE A 67 -7.89 -15.70 9.18
C PHE A 67 -6.89 -16.65 8.48
N PRO A 68 -5.90 -17.25 9.15
CA PRO A 68 -4.63 -17.60 8.50
C PRO A 68 -4.75 -18.75 7.50
N ASP A 69 -5.66 -19.69 7.74
CA ASP A 69 -5.89 -20.82 6.85
C ASP A 69 -6.74 -20.44 5.63
N GLY A 70 -7.48 -19.32 5.71
CA GLY A 70 -8.33 -18.83 4.64
C GLY A 70 -7.61 -17.98 3.60
N LEU A 71 -6.48 -17.33 3.94
CA LEU A 71 -5.82 -16.33 3.09
C LEU A 71 -5.41 -16.85 1.70
N ALA A 72 -5.01 -18.11 1.60
CA ALA A 72 -4.67 -18.75 0.32
C ALA A 72 -5.90 -19.36 -0.40
N GLY A 73 -7.09 -19.22 0.17
CA GLY A 73 -8.33 -19.85 -0.30
C GLY A 73 -9.01 -19.18 -1.49
N GLY A 74 -8.70 -17.90 -1.76
CA GLY A 74 -9.26 -17.14 -2.88
C GLY A 74 -9.01 -17.82 -4.23
N PRO A 75 -7.74 -18.14 -4.58
CA PRO A 75 -7.42 -18.87 -5.81
C PRO A 75 -8.06 -20.25 -5.91
N LEU A 76 -8.17 -20.99 -4.80
CA LEU A 76 -8.88 -22.28 -4.79
C LEU A 76 -10.36 -22.11 -5.11
N ALA A 77 -11.01 -21.13 -4.49
CA ALA A 77 -12.42 -20.82 -4.74
C ALA A 77 -12.65 -20.43 -6.20
N TYR A 78 -11.77 -19.59 -6.76
CA TYR A 78 -11.84 -19.19 -8.17
C TYR A 78 -11.65 -20.37 -9.13
N LYS A 79 -10.69 -21.27 -8.87
CA LYS A 79 -10.43 -22.47 -9.69
C LYS A 79 -11.69 -23.32 -9.89
N TYR A 80 -12.55 -23.41 -8.88
CA TYR A 80 -13.79 -24.17 -8.93
C TYR A 80 -15.03 -23.32 -9.23
N ASN A 81 -14.85 -22.06 -9.64
CA ASN A 81 -15.94 -21.10 -9.84
C ASN A 81 -16.90 -21.09 -8.63
N ALA A 82 -16.33 -21.02 -7.44
CA ALA A 82 -17.00 -21.16 -6.16
C ALA A 82 -16.91 -19.85 -5.35
N PRO A 83 -17.94 -19.50 -4.56
CA PRO A 83 -17.81 -18.48 -3.55
C PRO A 83 -16.99 -18.99 -2.35
N LEU A 84 -16.34 -18.06 -1.65
CA LEU A 84 -15.72 -18.30 -0.35
C LEU A 84 -16.67 -17.81 0.75
N LEU A 85 -17.28 -18.76 1.46
CA LEU A 85 -18.24 -18.52 2.53
C LEU A 85 -17.57 -18.63 3.90
N LEU A 86 -17.93 -17.74 4.81
CA LEU A 86 -17.37 -17.71 6.16
C LEU A 86 -18.26 -18.43 7.16
N VAL A 87 -17.67 -19.17 8.09
CA VAL A 87 -18.39 -19.84 9.20
C VAL A 87 -17.76 -19.51 10.54
N GLN A 88 -18.47 -19.77 11.64
CA GLN A 88 -17.88 -19.79 12.97
C GLN A 88 -17.18 -21.12 13.19
N LYS A 89 -16.28 -21.22 14.16
CA LYS A 89 -15.56 -22.46 14.46
C LYS A 89 -16.49 -23.65 14.65
N ASN A 90 -17.59 -23.45 15.38
CA ASN A 90 -18.50 -24.53 15.81
C ASN A 90 -19.93 -24.38 15.25
N GLN A 91 -20.19 -23.40 14.40
CA GLN A 91 -21.52 -23.15 13.87
C GLN A 91 -21.48 -22.60 12.45
N ILE A 92 -22.37 -23.11 11.58
CA ILE A 92 -22.68 -22.45 10.31
C ILE A 92 -23.76 -21.40 10.59
N PRO A 93 -23.46 -20.08 10.45
CA PRO A 93 -24.45 -19.05 10.69
C PRO A 93 -25.65 -19.18 9.76
N VAL A 94 -26.84 -18.77 10.22
CA VAL A 94 -28.09 -18.90 9.46
C VAL A 94 -28.02 -18.29 8.04
N PRO A 95 -27.41 -17.10 7.82
CA PRO A 95 -27.24 -16.54 6.48
C PRO A 95 -26.49 -17.48 5.53
N ILE A 96 -25.49 -18.20 6.04
CA ILE A 96 -24.64 -19.10 5.26
C ILE A 96 -25.36 -20.41 4.97
N LEU A 97 -26.12 -20.95 5.94
CA LEU A 97 -26.96 -22.12 5.71
C LEU A 97 -27.98 -21.87 4.58
N LYS A 98 -28.64 -20.69 4.60
CA LYS A 98 -29.56 -20.28 3.54
C LYS A 98 -28.85 -20.14 2.20
N GLU A 99 -27.64 -19.59 2.22
CA GLU A 99 -26.85 -19.41 1.00
C GLU A 99 -26.42 -20.75 0.39
N ILE A 100 -25.96 -21.71 1.20
CA ILE A 100 -25.64 -23.07 0.76
C ILE A 100 -26.88 -23.77 0.19
N GLN A 101 -28.05 -23.60 0.83
CA GLN A 101 -29.32 -24.13 0.31
C GLN A 101 -29.73 -23.51 -1.03
N ARG A 102 -29.43 -22.23 -1.25
CA ARG A 102 -29.69 -21.53 -2.51
C ARG A 102 -28.77 -22.03 -3.62
N LEU A 103 -27.48 -22.14 -3.33
CA LEU A 103 -26.44 -22.55 -4.29
C LEU A 103 -26.52 -24.04 -4.67
N LYS A 104 -26.95 -24.90 -3.73
CA LYS A 104 -27.01 -26.36 -3.86
C LYS A 104 -25.70 -26.99 -4.36
N PRO A 105 -24.55 -26.72 -3.71
CA PRO A 105 -23.27 -27.27 -4.15
C PRO A 105 -23.23 -28.78 -3.93
N GLN A 106 -22.47 -29.48 -4.77
CA GLN A 106 -22.18 -30.91 -4.61
C GLN A 106 -20.94 -31.15 -3.75
N LYS A 107 -20.03 -30.18 -3.71
CA LYS A 107 -18.77 -30.26 -2.98
C LYS A 107 -18.53 -29.05 -2.08
N ALA A 108 -17.90 -29.27 -0.93
CA ALA A 108 -17.39 -28.22 -0.07
C ALA A 108 -15.92 -28.47 0.27
N TYR A 109 -15.09 -27.42 0.14
CA TYR A 109 -13.71 -27.43 0.60
C TYR A 109 -13.62 -26.66 1.91
N ILE A 110 -13.32 -27.34 3.01
CA ILE A 110 -13.08 -26.68 4.31
C ILE A 110 -11.60 -26.37 4.43
N LEU A 111 -11.28 -25.08 4.64
CA LEU A 111 -9.92 -24.62 4.87
C LEU A 111 -9.62 -24.59 6.37
N GLY A 112 -8.51 -25.23 6.75
CA GLY A 112 -8.05 -25.29 8.13
C GLY A 112 -8.51 -26.53 8.88
N GLY A 113 -7.77 -26.83 9.94
CA GLY A 113 -7.99 -28.03 10.76
C GLY A 113 -9.25 -27.94 11.64
N PRO A 114 -9.63 -29.04 12.32
CA PRO A 114 -10.78 -29.08 13.24
C PRO A 114 -10.71 -28.04 14.37
N GLY A 115 -9.52 -27.57 14.73
CA GLY A 115 -9.31 -26.50 15.71
C GLY A 115 -9.79 -25.11 15.25
N VAL A 116 -9.92 -24.90 13.94
CA VAL A 116 -10.28 -23.63 13.29
C VAL A 116 -11.69 -23.70 12.69
N VAL A 117 -12.04 -24.81 12.04
CA VAL A 117 -13.39 -25.15 11.59
C VAL A 117 -13.71 -26.57 12.05
N SER A 118 -14.52 -26.72 13.08
CA SER A 118 -14.78 -28.02 13.73
C SER A 118 -15.42 -29.05 12.80
N ASP A 119 -15.31 -30.32 13.18
CA ASP A 119 -15.93 -31.42 12.43
C ASP A 119 -17.46 -31.40 12.49
N SER A 120 -18.06 -30.66 13.42
CA SER A 120 -19.51 -30.44 13.44
C SER A 120 -20.00 -29.69 12.18
N ILE A 121 -19.19 -28.79 11.64
CA ILE A 121 -19.45 -28.08 10.39
C ILE A 121 -19.42 -29.06 9.22
N LYS A 122 -18.38 -29.89 9.17
CA LYS A 122 -18.22 -30.95 8.16
C LYS A 122 -19.44 -31.88 8.16
N GLN A 123 -19.82 -32.41 9.33
CA GLN A 123 -20.98 -33.29 9.46
C GLN A 123 -22.27 -32.60 9.00
N THR A 124 -22.47 -31.34 9.36
CA THR A 124 -23.66 -30.57 8.94
C THR A 124 -23.76 -30.43 7.42
N LEU A 125 -22.63 -30.34 6.71
CA LEU A 125 -22.58 -30.28 5.24
C LEU A 125 -22.81 -31.67 4.63
N GLU A 126 -22.20 -32.70 5.18
CA GLU A 126 -22.37 -34.10 4.72
C GLU A 126 -23.80 -34.59 4.91
N ASP A 127 -24.46 -34.25 6.03
CA ASP A 127 -25.87 -34.55 6.30
C ASP A 127 -26.82 -33.89 5.28
N LYS A 128 -26.36 -32.85 4.58
CA LYS A 128 -27.08 -32.20 3.47
C LYS A 128 -26.76 -32.80 2.11
N GLY A 129 -25.98 -33.88 2.07
CA GLY A 129 -25.57 -34.58 0.84
C GLY A 129 -24.42 -33.90 0.10
N ILE A 130 -23.67 -33.00 0.76
CA ILE A 130 -22.53 -32.28 0.17
C ILE A 130 -21.26 -33.09 0.48
N SER A 131 -20.47 -33.43 -0.53
CA SER A 131 -19.17 -34.07 -0.35
C SER A 131 -18.17 -33.08 0.24
N VAL A 132 -17.51 -33.41 1.35
CA VAL A 132 -16.61 -32.48 2.04
C VAL A 132 -15.16 -32.93 1.94
N GLU A 133 -14.30 -32.05 1.42
CA GLU A 133 -12.85 -32.18 1.46
C GLU A 133 -12.27 -31.14 2.41
N ARG A 134 -11.43 -31.57 3.37
CA ARG A 134 -10.76 -30.65 4.29
C ARG A 134 -9.31 -30.47 3.85
N VAL A 135 -8.91 -29.23 3.61
CA VAL A 135 -7.56 -28.84 3.18
C VAL A 135 -6.90 -28.09 4.33
N TYR A 136 -5.90 -28.72 4.96
CA TYR A 136 -5.24 -28.16 6.14
C TYR A 136 -3.88 -28.78 6.39
N GLY A 137 -3.06 -28.07 7.15
CA GLY A 137 -1.82 -28.57 7.72
C GLY A 137 -1.71 -28.24 9.21
N VAL A 138 -0.53 -28.54 9.77
CA VAL A 138 -0.23 -28.24 11.19
C VAL A 138 -0.20 -26.74 11.48
N ASP A 139 0.06 -25.93 10.47
CA ASP A 139 -0.02 -24.47 10.52
C ASP A 139 -0.49 -23.89 9.16
N ARG A 140 -0.53 -22.57 9.09
CA ARG A 140 -0.98 -21.80 7.93
C ARG A 140 -0.08 -21.96 6.70
N THR A 141 1.22 -22.19 6.90
CA THR A 141 2.19 -22.34 5.82
C THR A 141 2.01 -23.71 5.16
N VAL A 142 1.77 -24.74 5.96
CA VAL A 142 1.42 -26.08 5.47
C VAL A 142 0.03 -26.06 4.82
N THR A 143 -0.95 -25.39 5.42
CA THR A 143 -2.28 -25.24 4.82
C THR A 143 -2.22 -24.56 3.44
N ALA A 144 -1.44 -23.48 3.30
CA ALA A 144 -1.22 -22.83 2.02
C ALA A 144 -0.54 -23.75 0.99
N ALA A 145 0.44 -24.55 1.41
CA ALA A 145 1.09 -25.54 0.55
C ALA A 145 0.12 -26.65 0.09
N GLU A 146 -0.78 -27.13 0.96
CA GLU A 146 -1.81 -28.10 0.57
C GLU A 146 -2.83 -27.49 -0.41
N ILE A 147 -3.23 -26.23 -0.19
CA ILE A 147 -4.08 -25.49 -1.14
C ILE A 147 -3.35 -25.34 -2.48
N ALA A 148 -2.05 -25.01 -2.47
CA ALA A 148 -1.23 -24.85 -3.67
C ALA A 148 -1.15 -26.12 -4.51
N LYS A 149 -1.04 -27.30 -3.89
CA LYS A 149 -1.07 -28.59 -4.59
C LYS A 149 -2.37 -28.81 -5.38
N ILE A 150 -3.51 -28.35 -4.83
CA ILE A 150 -4.80 -28.46 -5.50
C ILE A 150 -4.90 -27.44 -6.64
N ILE A 151 -4.43 -26.20 -6.43
CA ILE A 151 -4.48 -25.14 -7.44
C ILE A 151 -3.56 -25.46 -8.62
N GLY A 152 -2.34 -25.91 -8.34
CA GLY A 152 -1.25 -25.99 -9.31
C GLY A 152 -0.56 -24.64 -9.51
N ALA A 153 0.25 -24.54 -10.56
CA ALA A 153 0.88 -23.29 -11.02
C ALA A 153 1.13 -23.38 -12.53
N PRO A 154 0.15 -23.01 -13.38
CA PRO A 154 0.19 -23.29 -14.82
C PRO A 154 1.40 -22.67 -15.52
N ASP A 155 1.83 -21.49 -15.07
CA ASP A 155 2.93 -20.73 -15.68
C ASP A 155 4.22 -20.74 -14.83
N GLY A 156 4.32 -21.66 -13.86
CA GLY A 156 5.50 -21.74 -12.97
C GLY A 156 5.65 -20.53 -12.04
N LYS A 157 4.56 -19.78 -11.79
CA LYS A 157 4.56 -18.58 -10.96
C LYS A 157 3.75 -18.76 -9.67
N ALA A 158 4.24 -18.19 -8.57
CA ALA A 158 3.55 -18.16 -7.28
C ALA A 158 3.60 -16.76 -6.64
N VAL A 159 2.72 -16.53 -5.68
CA VAL A 159 2.74 -15.33 -4.82
C VAL A 159 3.32 -15.71 -3.45
N ILE A 160 4.28 -14.94 -2.98
CA ILE A 160 4.87 -15.02 -1.64
C ILE A 160 4.37 -13.86 -0.79
N ALA A 161 3.79 -14.16 0.36
CA ALA A 161 3.37 -13.15 1.33
C ALA A 161 3.72 -13.56 2.77
N SER A 162 3.65 -12.62 3.70
CA SER A 162 3.84 -12.94 5.12
C SER A 162 2.69 -13.81 5.64
N GLY A 163 3.01 -14.95 6.27
CA GLY A 163 2.03 -15.73 7.01
C GLY A 163 1.62 -15.07 8.34
N LEU A 164 2.40 -14.10 8.81
CA LEU A 164 2.18 -13.42 10.09
C LEU A 164 1.28 -12.18 9.96
N ASN A 165 1.24 -11.57 8.78
CA ASN A 165 0.44 -10.38 8.48
C ASN A 165 -0.43 -10.58 7.23
N PHE A 166 -1.73 -10.35 7.34
CA PHE A 166 -2.72 -10.70 6.31
C PHE A 166 -2.98 -9.69 5.18
N PRO A 167 -2.86 -8.35 5.36
CA PRO A 167 -3.44 -7.40 4.40
C PRO A 167 -2.86 -7.48 3.00
N ASP A 168 -1.55 -7.67 2.90
CA ASP A 168 -0.83 -7.73 1.63
C ASP A 168 -1.24 -8.97 0.83
N ALA A 169 -1.38 -10.12 1.50
CA ALA A 169 -1.90 -11.34 0.89
C ALA A 169 -3.34 -11.18 0.38
N LEU A 170 -4.19 -10.42 1.07
CA LEU A 170 -5.58 -10.20 0.65
C LEU A 170 -5.68 -9.38 -0.62
N ALA A 171 -4.84 -8.35 -0.78
CA ALA A 171 -4.81 -7.53 -1.98
C ALA A 171 -4.31 -8.31 -3.21
N ALA A 172 -3.38 -9.25 -3.01
CA ALA A 172 -2.86 -10.10 -4.09
C ALA A 172 -3.78 -11.28 -4.45
N ALA A 173 -4.68 -11.69 -3.56
CA ALA A 173 -5.52 -12.87 -3.76
C ALA A 173 -6.38 -12.85 -5.04
N PRO A 174 -7.03 -11.73 -5.45
CA PRO A 174 -7.73 -11.65 -6.74
C PRO A 174 -6.83 -11.88 -7.95
N VAL A 175 -5.60 -11.34 -7.93
CA VAL A 175 -4.62 -11.54 -9.01
C VAL A 175 -4.16 -12.98 -9.07
N ALA A 176 -3.77 -13.53 -7.92
CA ALA A 176 -3.38 -14.93 -7.81
C ALA A 176 -4.51 -15.86 -8.29
N ALA A 177 -5.75 -15.55 -7.93
CA ALA A 177 -6.92 -16.28 -8.36
C ALA A 177 -7.13 -16.22 -9.88
N LYS A 178 -7.17 -15.02 -10.47
CA LYS A 178 -7.39 -14.82 -11.92
C LYS A 178 -6.36 -15.57 -12.76
N ASN A 179 -5.11 -15.64 -12.31
CA ASN A 179 -4.01 -16.29 -13.02
C ASN A 179 -3.74 -17.75 -12.60
N GLY A 180 -4.50 -18.28 -11.63
CA GLY A 180 -4.28 -19.65 -11.12
C GLY A 180 -2.95 -19.84 -10.39
N TRP A 181 -2.39 -18.76 -9.82
CA TRP A 181 -1.17 -18.81 -9.03
C TRP A 181 -1.48 -19.19 -7.57
N PRO A 182 -0.69 -20.08 -6.96
CA PRO A 182 -0.83 -20.35 -5.54
C PRO A 182 -0.27 -19.19 -4.72
N ILE A 183 -0.89 -18.92 -3.57
CA ILE A 183 -0.32 -18.05 -2.54
C ILE A 183 0.37 -18.93 -1.50
N LEU A 184 1.67 -18.72 -1.30
CA LEU A 184 2.48 -19.39 -0.30
C LEU A 184 2.99 -18.39 0.73
N PHE A 185 3.29 -18.87 1.94
CA PHE A 185 3.63 -18.01 3.06
C PHE A 185 5.06 -18.19 3.54
N VAL A 186 5.66 -17.09 3.96
CA VAL A 186 6.90 -17.04 4.75
C VAL A 186 6.62 -16.65 6.19
N SER A 187 7.54 -16.98 7.09
CA SER A 187 7.42 -16.71 8.53
C SER A 187 8.63 -15.91 8.99
N GLY A 188 8.49 -14.58 9.05
CA GLY A 188 9.61 -13.67 9.31
C GLY A 188 10.70 -13.84 8.24
N SER A 189 11.94 -14.01 8.68
CA SER A 189 13.13 -14.28 7.84
C SER A 189 13.29 -15.75 7.42
N THR A 190 12.28 -16.58 7.63
CA THR A 190 12.32 -18.01 7.25
C THR A 190 11.35 -18.34 6.11
N ILE A 191 11.85 -19.04 5.09
CA ILE A 191 11.03 -19.79 4.13
C ILE A 191 10.77 -21.19 4.73
N PRO A 192 9.53 -21.49 5.18
CA PRO A 192 9.22 -22.78 5.79
C PRO A 192 9.42 -23.95 4.83
N THR A 193 9.71 -25.14 5.37
CA THR A 193 9.90 -26.36 4.55
C THR A 193 8.70 -26.62 3.64
N ALA A 194 7.46 -26.47 4.13
CA ALA A 194 6.27 -26.66 3.31
C ALA A 194 6.19 -25.71 2.11
N THR A 195 6.67 -24.47 2.26
CA THR A 195 6.76 -23.51 1.17
C THR A 195 7.84 -23.92 0.17
N LYS A 196 9.03 -24.34 0.63
CA LYS A 196 10.10 -24.84 -0.26
C LYS A 196 9.66 -26.08 -1.05
N ASP A 197 8.99 -27.01 -0.38
CA ASP A 197 8.49 -28.25 -0.97
C ASP A 197 7.41 -27.94 -2.03
N ALA A 198 6.51 -26.99 -1.75
CA ALA A 198 5.49 -26.56 -2.71
C ALA A 198 6.11 -25.88 -3.93
N LEU A 199 7.08 -24.96 -3.72
CA LEU A 199 7.81 -24.30 -4.81
C LEU A 199 8.49 -25.32 -5.73
N THR A 200 9.13 -26.34 -5.14
CA THR A 200 9.81 -27.41 -5.89
C THR A 200 8.80 -28.32 -6.60
N ALA A 201 7.79 -28.81 -5.90
CA ALA A 201 6.82 -29.77 -6.44
C ALA A 201 5.99 -29.18 -7.58
N LEU A 202 5.74 -27.87 -7.55
CA LEU A 202 4.98 -27.15 -8.57
C LEU A 202 5.88 -26.57 -9.69
N ASN A 203 7.19 -26.83 -9.66
CA ASN A 203 8.18 -26.28 -10.60
C ASN A 203 8.09 -24.75 -10.72
N ILE A 204 7.98 -24.07 -9.58
CA ILE A 204 7.93 -22.60 -9.54
C ILE A 204 9.32 -22.04 -9.87
N ASN A 205 9.38 -21.13 -10.83
CA ASN A 205 10.58 -20.39 -11.22
C ASN A 205 10.39 -18.86 -11.16
N GLN A 206 9.18 -18.38 -10.90
CA GLN A 206 8.86 -16.97 -10.74
C GLN A 206 8.06 -16.75 -9.46
N VAL A 207 8.39 -15.71 -8.70
CA VAL A 207 7.66 -15.36 -7.48
C VAL A 207 7.43 -13.86 -7.40
N ASP A 208 6.18 -13.47 -7.14
CA ASP A 208 5.90 -12.11 -6.69
C ASP A 208 5.91 -12.07 -5.17
N ILE A 209 6.74 -11.20 -4.60
CA ILE A 209 6.80 -10.97 -3.16
C ILE A 209 5.88 -9.78 -2.84
N ILE A 210 4.86 -10.01 -2.02
CA ILE A 210 3.87 -9.00 -1.69
C ILE A 210 4.09 -8.48 -0.27
N GLY A 211 4.33 -7.18 -0.18
CA GLY A 211 4.65 -6.47 1.06
C GLY A 211 6.10 -6.01 1.13
N GLY A 212 6.32 -4.91 1.85
CA GLY A 212 7.64 -4.31 2.02
C GLY A 212 8.58 -5.15 2.90
N ILE A 213 9.84 -4.72 3.00
CA ILE A 213 10.88 -5.42 3.76
C ILE A 213 10.53 -5.60 5.25
N GLY A 214 9.70 -4.73 5.82
CA GLY A 214 9.25 -4.87 7.22
C GLY A 214 8.28 -6.04 7.47
N VAL A 215 7.70 -6.65 6.41
CA VAL A 215 6.77 -7.79 6.55
C VAL A 215 7.26 -9.05 5.85
N VAL A 216 8.02 -8.90 4.75
CA VAL A 216 8.76 -9.96 4.07
C VAL A 216 10.19 -9.43 3.88
N PRO A 217 11.14 -9.76 4.77
CA PRO A 217 12.47 -9.17 4.72
C PRO A 217 13.22 -9.47 3.43
N SER A 218 14.20 -8.64 3.08
CA SER A 218 15.02 -8.80 1.86
C SER A 218 15.77 -10.14 1.85
N ASP A 219 16.10 -10.70 3.02
CA ASP A 219 16.77 -11.99 3.12
C ASP A 219 15.93 -13.15 2.56
N ILE A 220 14.60 -13.05 2.59
CA ILE A 220 13.68 -14.00 1.93
C ILE A 220 13.84 -13.93 0.43
N GLU A 221 13.92 -12.74 -0.13
CA GLU A 221 14.09 -12.50 -1.57
C GLU A 221 15.43 -13.06 -2.06
N VAL A 222 16.52 -12.77 -1.34
CA VAL A 222 17.83 -13.37 -1.61
C VAL A 222 17.77 -14.89 -1.61
N LYS A 223 17.13 -15.51 -0.60
CA LYS A 223 16.96 -16.97 -0.53
C LYS A 223 16.15 -17.53 -1.70
N LEU A 224 15.13 -16.81 -2.18
CA LEU A 224 14.33 -17.23 -3.35
C LEU A 224 15.16 -17.13 -4.64
N ILE A 225 15.97 -16.09 -4.80
CA ILE A 225 16.91 -15.92 -5.92
C ILE A 225 17.97 -17.03 -5.92
N GLU A 226 18.55 -17.35 -4.75
CA GLU A 226 19.50 -18.47 -4.58
C GLU A 226 18.88 -19.83 -4.91
N MET A 227 17.57 -19.98 -4.71
CA MET A 227 16.79 -21.15 -5.14
C MET A 227 16.49 -21.15 -6.66
N GLY A 228 16.95 -20.15 -7.40
CA GLY A 228 16.82 -20.04 -8.86
C GLY A 228 15.52 -19.40 -9.34
N MET A 229 14.86 -18.60 -8.50
CA MET A 229 13.60 -17.93 -8.84
C MET A 229 13.85 -16.51 -9.34
N ASP A 230 13.09 -16.10 -10.35
CA ASP A 230 12.92 -14.70 -10.74
C ASP A 230 11.93 -14.03 -9.77
N THR A 231 12.36 -12.95 -9.11
CA THR A 231 11.59 -12.30 -8.05
C THR A 231 11.13 -10.91 -8.46
N LYS A 232 9.88 -10.57 -8.16
CA LYS A 232 9.35 -9.21 -8.25
C LYS A 232 8.68 -8.82 -6.95
N ARG A 233 9.13 -7.74 -6.31
CA ARG A 233 8.47 -7.21 -5.11
C ARG A 233 7.41 -6.17 -5.47
N LEU A 234 6.21 -6.33 -4.90
CA LEU A 234 5.13 -5.36 -4.95
C LEU A 234 4.79 -4.91 -3.54
N SER A 235 4.91 -3.61 -3.29
CA SER A 235 4.76 -3.06 -1.94
C SER A 235 4.46 -1.58 -1.94
N GLY A 236 3.80 -1.13 -0.89
CA GLY A 236 3.72 0.28 -0.53
C GLY A 236 3.99 0.50 0.95
N TYR A 237 4.08 1.77 1.34
CA TYR A 237 4.24 2.20 2.74
C TYR A 237 3.24 1.52 3.71
N ASN A 238 2.03 1.26 3.22
CA ASN A 238 0.99 0.58 3.96
C ASN A 238 0.19 -0.33 3.02
N ARG A 239 -0.68 -1.15 3.62
CA ARG A 239 -1.55 -2.11 2.90
C ARG A 239 -2.40 -1.48 1.80
N GLU A 240 -2.83 -0.23 1.99
CA GLU A 240 -3.59 0.51 1.00
C GLU A 240 -2.74 0.80 -0.24
N LEU A 241 -1.50 1.26 -0.05
CA LEU A 241 -0.57 1.50 -1.15
C LEU A 241 -0.05 0.20 -1.78
N THR A 242 0.18 -0.86 -1.01
CA THR A 242 0.47 -2.20 -1.57
C THR A 242 -0.66 -2.65 -2.49
N SER A 243 -1.93 -2.46 -2.08
CA SER A 243 -3.06 -2.82 -2.93
C SER A 243 -3.13 -2.03 -4.24
N LEU A 244 -2.64 -0.79 -4.23
CA LEU A 244 -2.54 0.03 -5.43
C LEU A 244 -1.39 -0.38 -6.33
N ASP A 245 -0.25 -0.74 -5.77
CA ASP A 245 0.90 -1.23 -6.53
C ASP A 245 0.58 -2.54 -7.26
N ILE A 246 -0.15 -3.44 -6.59
CA ILE A 246 -0.72 -4.64 -7.19
C ILE A 246 -1.71 -4.28 -8.32
N ALA A 247 -2.60 -3.31 -8.06
CA ALA A 247 -3.58 -2.88 -9.06
C ALA A 247 -2.89 -2.31 -10.31
N LYS A 248 -1.84 -1.51 -10.13
CA LYS A 248 -1.02 -0.95 -11.22
C LYS A 248 -0.34 -2.01 -12.05
N THR A 249 0.13 -3.06 -11.41
CA THR A 249 0.91 -4.11 -12.07
C THR A 249 0.04 -5.05 -12.91
N TYR A 250 -1.20 -5.32 -12.48
CA TYR A 250 -1.96 -6.48 -12.96
C TYR A 250 -3.33 -6.22 -13.58
N PHE A 251 -3.82 -4.99 -13.53
CA PHE A 251 -5.17 -4.67 -14.01
C PHE A 251 -5.14 -3.67 -15.15
N GLU A 252 -6.14 -3.77 -16.02
CA GLU A 252 -6.15 -3.10 -17.32
C GLU A 252 -6.98 -1.81 -17.27
N PRO A 253 -6.72 -0.85 -18.19
CA PRO A 253 -7.58 0.30 -18.37
C PRO A 253 -9.05 -0.08 -18.60
N GLY A 254 -9.96 0.57 -17.89
CA GLY A 254 -11.40 0.36 -17.99
C GLY A 254 -11.99 -0.59 -16.93
N ASP A 255 -11.16 -1.34 -16.20
CA ASP A 255 -11.64 -2.16 -15.10
C ASP A 255 -12.14 -1.27 -13.93
N GLY A 256 -13.30 -1.60 -13.37
CA GLY A 256 -13.82 -0.97 -12.14
C GLY A 256 -13.03 -1.39 -10.90
N ILE A 257 -13.33 -0.82 -9.73
CA ILE A 257 -12.61 -1.14 -8.49
C ILE A 257 -13.51 -1.71 -7.40
N ILE A 258 -12.95 -2.63 -6.61
CA ILE A 258 -13.57 -3.13 -5.37
C ILE A 258 -12.89 -2.46 -4.19
N LEU A 259 -13.64 -1.75 -3.37
CA LEU A 259 -13.15 -1.12 -2.14
C LEU A 259 -13.49 -1.99 -0.93
N ALA A 260 -12.48 -2.43 -0.18
CA ALA A 260 -12.67 -3.22 1.04
C ALA A 260 -11.79 -2.69 2.17
N THR A 261 -12.18 -2.96 3.42
CA THR A 261 -11.34 -2.56 4.56
C THR A 261 -10.07 -3.38 4.61
N GLY A 262 -8.93 -2.71 4.75
CA GLY A 262 -7.65 -3.36 5.06
C GLY A 262 -7.52 -3.68 6.55
N ARG A 263 -8.39 -3.15 7.42
CA ARG A 263 -8.28 -3.27 8.89
C ARG A 263 -8.81 -4.60 9.44
N SER A 264 -9.64 -5.29 8.68
CA SER A 264 -10.18 -6.62 8.97
C SER A 264 -10.06 -7.50 7.73
N TYR A 265 -9.92 -8.81 7.91
CA TYR A 265 -9.63 -9.72 6.80
C TYR A 265 -10.89 -10.28 6.11
N ALA A 266 -11.99 -10.42 6.84
CA ALA A 266 -13.10 -11.29 6.45
C ALA A 266 -13.79 -10.85 5.13
N ASP A 267 -14.02 -9.55 4.98
CA ASP A 267 -14.69 -8.97 3.81
C ASP A 267 -13.79 -9.04 2.57
N ALA A 268 -12.52 -8.65 2.69
CA ALA A 268 -11.53 -8.73 1.61
C ALA A 268 -11.20 -10.20 1.23
N LEU A 269 -11.21 -11.12 2.18
CA LEU A 269 -11.02 -12.55 1.93
C LEU A 269 -12.18 -13.13 1.10
N SER A 270 -13.42 -12.87 1.52
CA SER A 270 -14.60 -13.45 0.86
C SER A 270 -14.88 -12.84 -0.50
N VAL A 271 -14.45 -11.61 -0.77
CA VAL A 271 -14.58 -11.00 -2.10
C VAL A 271 -13.54 -11.48 -3.11
N SER A 272 -12.41 -12.04 -2.68
CA SER A 272 -11.31 -12.44 -3.58
C SER A 272 -11.75 -13.25 -4.82
N PRO A 273 -12.52 -14.36 -4.72
CA PRO A 273 -12.96 -15.09 -5.91
C PRO A 273 -13.94 -14.31 -6.79
N PHE A 274 -14.75 -13.42 -6.20
CA PHE A 274 -15.66 -12.55 -6.95
C PHE A 274 -14.88 -11.48 -7.71
N ALA A 275 -13.90 -10.85 -7.06
CA ALA A 275 -12.99 -9.87 -7.65
C ALA A 275 -12.27 -10.44 -8.87
N ALA A 276 -11.70 -11.64 -8.73
CA ALA A 276 -11.07 -12.37 -9.83
C ALA A 276 -12.06 -12.67 -10.96
N LYS A 277 -13.30 -13.07 -10.63
CA LYS A 277 -14.38 -13.39 -11.61
C LYS A 277 -14.79 -12.20 -12.47
N ILE A 278 -14.82 -11.00 -11.88
CA ILE A 278 -15.19 -9.78 -12.62
C ILE A 278 -13.97 -9.00 -13.12
N GLY A 279 -12.76 -9.50 -12.87
CA GLY A 279 -11.52 -8.87 -13.32
C GLY A 279 -11.18 -7.56 -12.61
N GLN A 280 -11.71 -7.29 -11.42
CA GLN A 280 -11.49 -6.01 -10.72
C GLN A 280 -10.51 -6.15 -9.55
N PRO A 281 -9.63 -5.16 -9.32
CA PRO A 281 -8.73 -5.16 -8.16
C PRO A 281 -9.49 -4.93 -6.87
N VAL A 282 -8.99 -5.53 -5.79
CA VAL A 282 -9.39 -5.18 -4.42
C VAL A 282 -8.44 -4.12 -3.90
N ILE A 283 -8.95 -2.90 -3.80
CA ILE A 283 -8.26 -1.76 -3.22
C ILE A 283 -8.61 -1.68 -1.73
N LEU A 284 -7.57 -1.73 -0.89
CA LEU A 284 -7.73 -1.66 0.55
C LEU A 284 -7.88 -0.21 1.02
N CYS A 285 -8.69 -0.03 2.06
CA CYS A 285 -8.91 1.26 2.71
C CYS A 285 -9.03 1.13 4.23
N SER A 286 -8.99 2.25 4.94
CA SER A 286 -9.41 2.30 6.34
C SER A 286 -10.92 2.54 6.43
N THR A 287 -11.50 2.32 7.61
CA THR A 287 -12.94 2.52 7.82
C THR A 287 -13.43 3.88 7.34
N ASP A 288 -12.70 4.96 7.62
CA ASP A 288 -13.11 6.34 7.32
C ASP A 288 -12.25 7.05 6.27
N SER A 289 -11.31 6.35 5.63
CA SER A 289 -10.41 6.93 4.65
C SER A 289 -10.02 5.97 3.53
N VAL A 290 -9.87 6.55 2.34
CA VAL A 290 -9.47 5.92 1.09
C VAL A 290 -8.20 6.64 0.68
N ALA A 291 -7.11 5.92 0.37
CA ALA A 291 -5.86 6.54 -0.04
C ALA A 291 -6.10 7.46 -1.25
N SER A 292 -5.60 8.69 -1.21
CA SER A 292 -5.82 9.67 -2.29
C SER A 292 -5.17 9.24 -3.60
N LYS A 293 -4.06 8.50 -3.48
CA LYS A 293 -3.42 7.81 -4.61
C LYS A 293 -4.38 6.88 -5.34
N ILE A 294 -5.52 6.44 -4.79
CA ILE A 294 -6.48 5.61 -5.53
C ILE A 294 -6.96 6.31 -6.80
N ARG A 295 -7.22 7.62 -6.77
CA ARG A 295 -7.59 8.38 -7.97
C ARG A 295 -6.42 8.57 -8.93
N THR A 296 -5.24 8.88 -8.41
CA THR A 296 -4.05 9.07 -9.25
C THR A 296 -3.64 7.76 -9.91
N THR A 297 -3.57 6.68 -9.14
CA THR A 297 -3.39 5.31 -9.62
C THR A 297 -4.46 4.96 -10.66
N ALA A 298 -5.75 5.19 -10.38
CA ALA A 298 -6.80 4.91 -11.35
C ALA A 298 -6.63 5.69 -12.66
N LYS A 299 -6.18 6.95 -12.60
CA LYS A 299 -5.83 7.72 -13.81
C LYS A 299 -4.60 7.17 -14.52
N GLU A 300 -3.56 6.78 -13.78
CA GLU A 300 -2.30 6.25 -14.33
C GLU A 300 -2.50 4.89 -15.00
N THR A 301 -3.34 4.02 -14.41
CA THR A 301 -3.62 2.66 -14.91
C THR A 301 -4.81 2.62 -15.86
N GLY A 302 -5.59 3.69 -15.93
CA GLY A 302 -6.85 3.74 -16.65
C GLY A 302 -8.00 2.99 -15.97
N LEU A 303 -7.86 2.53 -14.71
CA LEU A 303 -8.98 1.98 -13.94
C LEU A 303 -10.10 3.02 -13.81
N THR A 304 -11.35 2.57 -13.86
CA THR A 304 -12.49 3.45 -13.66
C THR A 304 -12.93 3.48 -12.20
N THR A 305 -13.15 4.70 -11.70
CA THR A 305 -13.84 4.96 -10.44
C THR A 305 -15.33 5.23 -10.64
N ASP A 306 -15.87 5.07 -11.85
CA ASP A 306 -17.30 5.25 -12.14
C ASP A 306 -18.13 4.04 -11.70
N GLU A 307 -17.49 2.87 -11.67
CA GLU A 307 -18.05 1.58 -11.22
C GLU A 307 -17.30 1.08 -9.99
N VAL A 308 -17.78 1.48 -8.80
CA VAL A 308 -17.16 1.09 -7.52
C VAL A 308 -18.04 0.07 -6.81
N THR A 309 -17.46 -1.08 -6.47
CA THR A 309 -18.08 -2.04 -5.55
C THR A 309 -17.50 -1.89 -4.15
N VAL A 310 -18.28 -1.45 -3.19
CA VAL A 310 -17.87 -1.36 -1.78
C VAL A 310 -18.25 -2.64 -1.06
N VAL A 311 -17.30 -3.27 -0.37
CA VAL A 311 -17.53 -4.50 0.38
C VAL A 311 -17.44 -4.24 1.88
N GLY A 312 -18.43 -4.77 2.59
CA GLY A 312 -18.55 -4.61 4.04
C GLY A 312 -19.53 -3.50 4.43
N GLY A 313 -20.04 -3.62 5.66
CA GLY A 313 -20.96 -2.63 6.23
C GLY A 313 -20.29 -1.28 6.50
N ILE A 314 -21.06 -0.30 6.98
CA ILE A 314 -20.54 1.05 7.27
C ILE A 314 -19.43 1.09 8.34
N GLY A 315 -19.37 0.09 9.22
CA GLY A 315 -18.27 -0.04 10.19
C GLY A 315 -16.97 -0.59 9.58
N ALA A 316 -17.05 -1.23 8.41
CA ALA A 316 -15.88 -1.69 7.66
C ALA A 316 -15.40 -0.62 6.67
N VAL A 317 -16.33 -0.06 5.88
CA VAL A 317 -16.07 1.04 4.93
C VAL A 317 -17.21 2.05 5.05
N SER A 318 -16.96 3.16 5.74
CA SER A 318 -17.99 4.14 6.07
C SER A 318 -18.43 4.96 4.86
N GLN A 319 -19.57 5.64 4.99
CA GLN A 319 -20.02 6.54 3.93
C GLN A 319 -19.03 7.69 3.71
N LYS A 320 -18.29 8.10 4.74
CA LYS A 320 -17.25 9.12 4.63
C LYS A 320 -16.11 8.66 3.73
N ALA A 321 -15.65 7.41 3.90
CA ALA A 321 -14.64 6.80 3.04
C ALA A 321 -15.11 6.75 1.57
N VAL A 322 -16.34 6.30 1.34
CA VAL A 322 -16.93 6.23 -0.01
C VAL A 322 -17.07 7.62 -0.63
N ASN A 323 -17.57 8.62 0.11
CA ASN A 323 -17.70 9.98 -0.39
C ASN A 323 -16.32 10.57 -0.76
N LYS A 324 -15.28 10.30 0.04
CA LYS A 324 -13.90 10.76 -0.24
C LYS A 324 -13.36 10.22 -1.58
N LEU A 325 -13.79 9.05 -2.04
CA LEU A 325 -13.39 8.51 -3.35
C LEU A 325 -13.90 9.41 -4.49
N PHE A 326 -15.14 9.88 -4.38
CA PHE A 326 -15.84 10.69 -5.38
C PHE A 326 -15.66 12.20 -5.22
N SER A 327 -15.14 12.66 -4.08
CA SER A 327 -14.72 14.05 -3.91
C SER A 327 -13.43 14.34 -4.69
N PRO A 328 -13.31 15.49 -5.38
CA PRO A 328 -12.00 15.97 -5.80
C PRO A 328 -11.04 16.07 -4.60
N PRO A 329 -9.71 15.97 -4.82
CA PRO A 329 -8.74 16.23 -3.77
C PRO A 329 -8.86 17.69 -3.34
N ASP A 330 -9.63 17.96 -2.28
CA ASP A 330 -9.91 19.29 -1.73
C ASP A 330 -9.74 19.32 -0.19
N SER A 331 -9.09 18.30 0.39
CA SER A 331 -8.98 18.20 1.84
C SER A 331 -7.69 18.84 2.33
N GLN A 332 -7.79 20.09 2.81
CA GLN A 332 -6.80 20.65 3.73
C GLN A 332 -6.63 19.76 4.98
N ILE A 333 -7.60 18.91 5.31
CA ILE A 333 -7.60 18.13 6.56
C ILE A 333 -6.56 17.01 6.51
N VAL A 334 -5.64 17.02 7.48
CA VAL A 334 -4.59 16.01 7.67
C VAL A 334 -4.91 15.09 8.84
N ASN A 335 -4.94 13.79 8.54
CA ASN A 335 -5.11 12.69 9.48
C ASN A 335 -3.90 11.74 9.50
N TYR A 336 -3.19 11.67 8.37
CA TYR A 336 -2.06 10.77 8.09
C TYR A 336 -1.00 11.49 7.22
N ASP A 337 0.22 10.97 7.16
CA ASP A 337 1.36 11.59 6.44
C ASP A 337 1.03 11.88 4.96
N TRP A 338 0.28 11.00 4.31
CA TRP A 338 -0.11 11.14 2.91
C TRP A 338 -1.14 12.26 2.65
N ASP A 339 -1.98 12.60 3.64
CA ASP A 339 -2.86 13.77 3.53
C ASP A 339 -2.00 15.04 3.49
N LEU A 340 -0.90 15.06 4.24
CA LEU A 340 0.05 16.17 4.23
C LEU A 340 0.81 16.25 2.91
N THR A 341 1.36 15.14 2.42
CA THR A 341 2.03 15.10 1.11
C THR A 341 1.12 15.64 0.00
N GLU A 342 -0.15 15.21 -0.03
CA GLU A 342 -1.13 15.68 -1.00
C GLU A 342 -1.44 17.17 -0.84
N ALA A 343 -1.66 17.64 0.40
CA ALA A 343 -1.91 19.05 0.66
C ALA A 343 -0.73 19.91 0.17
N VAL A 344 0.51 19.52 0.47
CA VAL A 344 1.72 20.23 0.06
C VAL A 344 1.88 20.22 -1.47
N GLN A 345 1.75 19.06 -2.12
CA GLN A 345 1.89 18.94 -3.58
C GLN A 345 0.85 19.74 -4.35
N ASN A 346 -0.35 19.91 -3.79
CA ASN A 346 -1.40 20.74 -4.38
C ASN A 346 -1.37 22.20 -3.91
N GLY A 347 -0.33 22.63 -3.18
CA GLY A 347 -0.18 24.00 -2.69
C GLY A 347 -1.25 24.43 -1.67
N MET A 348 -1.85 23.46 -0.97
CA MET A 348 -2.87 23.69 0.06
C MET A 348 -2.23 23.94 1.43
N THR A 349 -2.87 24.79 2.23
CA THR A 349 -2.53 24.92 3.66
C THR A 349 -3.14 23.76 4.45
N PRO A 350 -2.35 22.91 5.12
CA PRO A 350 -2.87 21.79 5.88
C PRO A 350 -3.59 22.21 7.18
N VAL A 351 -4.60 21.44 7.57
CA VAL A 351 -5.40 21.58 8.80
C VAL A 351 -5.35 20.25 9.55
N PHE A 352 -4.64 20.21 10.67
CA PHE A 352 -4.39 18.96 11.39
C PHE A 352 -5.55 18.58 12.30
N THR A 353 -5.86 17.29 12.34
CA THR A 353 -6.77 16.70 13.32
C THR A 353 -6.02 16.33 14.60
N GLU A 354 -6.74 16.10 15.71
CA GLU A 354 -6.12 15.70 16.99
C GLU A 354 -5.24 14.45 16.87
N GLN A 355 -5.61 13.50 15.99
CA GLN A 355 -4.85 12.28 15.75
C GLN A 355 -3.56 12.51 14.93
N ALA A 356 -3.43 13.66 14.26
CA ALA A 356 -2.29 13.99 13.40
C ALA A 356 -1.21 14.81 14.11
N SER A 357 -1.14 14.78 15.45
CA SER A 357 -0.24 15.62 16.24
C SER A 357 1.25 15.44 15.90
N LYS A 358 1.71 14.21 15.61
CA LYS A 358 3.07 13.96 15.13
C LYS A 358 3.33 14.57 13.75
N ILE A 359 2.33 14.52 12.88
CA ILE A 359 2.40 15.05 11.51
C ILE A 359 2.45 16.57 11.52
N GLU A 360 1.60 17.18 12.34
CA GLU A 360 1.64 18.61 12.63
C GLU A 360 3.01 19.03 13.16
N ALA A 361 3.60 18.25 14.08
CA ALA A 361 4.90 18.56 14.67
C ALA A 361 6.01 18.63 13.61
N TYR A 362 6.15 17.60 12.77
CA TYR A 362 7.21 17.61 11.75
C TYR A 362 6.89 18.56 10.58
N TYR A 363 5.62 18.84 10.27
CA TYR A 363 5.24 19.88 9.31
C TYR A 363 5.68 21.27 9.79
N ASN A 364 5.40 21.60 11.05
CA ASN A 364 5.82 22.86 11.65
C ASN A 364 7.36 22.96 11.72
N ALA A 365 8.05 21.85 12.03
CA ALA A 365 9.51 21.80 11.95
C ALA A 365 10.00 22.07 10.53
N ALA A 366 9.41 21.43 9.51
CA ALA A 366 9.76 21.66 8.11
C ALA A 366 9.57 23.12 7.70
N GLN A 367 8.47 23.78 8.11
CA GLN A 367 8.28 25.22 7.88
C GLN A 367 9.38 26.07 8.50
N ASN A 368 9.74 25.80 9.76
CA ASN A 368 10.80 26.53 10.46
C ASN A 368 12.16 26.32 9.78
N ILE A 369 12.46 25.09 9.39
CA ILE A 369 13.69 24.72 8.68
C ILE A 369 13.78 25.50 7.37
N LEU A 370 12.75 25.42 6.52
CA LEU A 370 12.71 26.12 5.23
C LEU A 370 12.84 27.63 5.39
N SER A 371 12.21 28.22 6.41
CA SER A 371 12.35 29.65 6.70
C SER A 371 13.79 30.07 7.06
N SER A 372 14.61 29.13 7.54
CA SER A 372 16.00 29.37 7.93
C SER A 372 17.02 29.11 6.81
N ILE A 373 16.70 28.21 5.87
CA ILE A 373 17.64 27.80 4.81
C ILE A 373 17.27 28.31 3.41
N ILE A 374 16.01 28.72 3.17
CA ILE A 374 15.54 29.22 1.89
C ILE A 374 15.36 30.74 1.94
N VAL A 375 16.10 31.45 1.09
CA VAL A 375 15.98 32.91 0.95
C VAL A 375 15.34 33.31 -0.39
N PRO A 376 14.64 34.47 -0.46
CA PRO A 376 14.06 34.94 -1.71
C PRO A 376 15.10 35.06 -2.82
N GLY A 377 14.79 34.50 -3.99
CA GLY A 377 15.64 34.55 -5.17
C GLY A 377 16.54 33.33 -5.39
N MET A 378 16.54 32.35 -4.48
CA MET A 378 17.21 31.06 -4.72
C MET A 378 16.58 30.33 -5.93
N SER A 379 17.44 29.84 -6.81
CA SER A 379 17.10 28.86 -7.85
C SER A 379 16.68 27.52 -7.26
N ASP A 380 16.04 26.66 -8.06
CA ASP A 380 15.63 25.32 -7.61
C ASP A 380 16.84 24.49 -7.15
N TYR A 381 17.97 24.59 -7.86
CA TYR A 381 19.25 23.98 -7.44
C TYR A 381 19.75 24.51 -6.09
N GLU A 382 19.69 25.82 -5.85
CA GLU A 382 20.16 26.40 -4.57
C GLU A 382 19.29 25.96 -3.40
N LYS A 383 17.97 25.87 -3.60
CA LYS A 383 17.02 25.37 -2.60
C LYS A 383 17.25 23.89 -2.31
N GLU A 384 17.36 23.08 -3.36
CA GLU A 384 17.63 21.64 -3.26
C GLU A 384 18.91 21.39 -2.46
N LYS A 385 20.00 22.06 -2.85
CA LYS A 385 21.28 21.95 -2.14
C LYS A 385 21.16 22.36 -0.68
N ALA A 386 20.45 23.45 -0.37
CA ALA A 386 20.26 23.90 1.01
C ALA A 386 19.49 22.87 1.85
N ILE A 387 18.45 22.25 1.27
CA ILE A 387 17.65 21.20 1.91
C ILE A 387 18.49 19.93 2.15
N HIS A 388 19.22 19.49 1.12
CA HIS A 388 20.15 18.37 1.20
C HIS A 388 21.18 18.56 2.32
N ASP A 389 21.85 19.72 2.33
CA ASP A 389 22.86 20.05 3.34
C ASP A 389 22.24 20.09 4.74
N TYR A 390 21.00 20.56 4.87
CA TYR A 390 20.30 20.58 6.15
C TYR A 390 20.04 19.16 6.67
N ILE A 391 19.48 18.28 5.84
CA ILE A 391 19.15 16.90 6.23
C ILE A 391 20.40 16.18 6.74
N ILE A 392 21.50 16.22 5.98
CA ILE A 392 22.75 15.54 6.33
C ILE A 392 23.37 16.11 7.60
N ASN A 393 23.34 17.44 7.79
CA ASN A 393 23.95 18.04 8.98
C ASN A 393 23.12 17.88 10.26
N ASN A 394 21.84 17.51 10.15
CA ASN A 394 20.90 17.48 11.28
C ASN A 394 20.25 16.11 11.50
N THR A 395 20.67 15.09 10.77
CA THR A 395 20.17 13.72 10.94
C THR A 395 21.34 12.76 11.12
N ARG A 396 21.13 11.69 11.88
CA ARG A 396 22.07 10.58 11.99
C ARG A 396 21.38 9.29 11.57
N TYR A 397 22.11 8.43 10.86
CA TYR A 397 21.61 7.10 10.53
C TYR A 397 21.38 6.27 11.82
N ASP A 398 20.22 5.61 11.92
CA ASP A 398 19.83 4.76 13.05
C ASP A 398 20.53 3.39 13.02
N ILE A 399 21.87 3.40 12.92
CA ILE A 399 22.68 2.20 12.69
C ILE A 399 22.57 1.22 13.86
N GLU A 400 22.46 1.70 15.10
CA GLU A 400 22.35 0.83 16.28
C GLU A 400 21.07 0.01 16.25
N ASN A 401 19.91 0.62 15.96
CA ASN A 401 18.68 -0.14 15.86
C ASN A 401 18.59 -0.95 14.57
N TYR A 402 19.24 -0.48 13.49
CA TYR A 402 19.33 -1.22 12.24
C TYR A 402 20.09 -2.54 12.42
N ASP A 403 21.29 -2.50 13.00
CA ASP A 403 22.11 -3.70 13.24
C ASP A 403 21.46 -4.68 14.22
N ASN A 404 20.61 -4.19 15.12
CA ASN A 404 19.92 -4.99 16.12
C ASN A 404 18.51 -5.45 15.70
N ASP A 405 18.03 -5.08 14.51
CA ASP A 405 16.65 -5.35 14.04
C ASP A 405 15.57 -4.81 15.01
N THR A 406 15.79 -3.60 15.56
CA THR A 406 14.92 -2.94 16.54
C THR A 406 14.48 -1.53 16.13
N ILE A 407 14.53 -1.21 14.82
CA ILE A 407 14.27 0.15 14.31
C ILE A 407 12.86 0.62 14.74
N PRO A 408 12.76 1.74 15.49
CA PRO A 408 11.47 2.24 15.92
C PRO A 408 10.70 2.81 14.72
N PRO A 409 9.35 2.76 14.72
CA PRO A 409 8.54 3.26 13.62
C PRO A 409 8.85 4.70 13.19
N ASP A 410 9.22 5.57 14.15
CA ASP A 410 9.54 6.97 13.88
C ASP A 410 10.78 7.13 12.97
N SER A 411 11.76 6.22 13.05
CA SER A 411 12.99 6.27 12.23
C SER A 411 12.72 6.05 10.74
N TYR A 412 11.54 5.55 10.37
CA TYR A 412 11.10 5.37 8.98
C TYR A 412 10.31 6.57 8.44
N SER A 413 10.26 7.71 9.14
CA SER A 413 9.39 8.85 8.80
C SER A 413 10.13 10.20 8.90
N PRO A 414 9.55 11.30 8.37
CA PRO A 414 10.07 12.65 8.57
C PRO A 414 10.16 13.04 10.05
N TYR A 415 9.36 12.42 10.93
CA TYR A 415 9.47 12.64 12.37
C TYR A 415 10.84 12.18 12.89
N GLY A 416 11.33 11.04 12.44
CA GLY A 416 12.67 10.54 12.77
C GLY A 416 13.76 11.53 12.37
N ALA A 417 13.73 12.00 11.12
CA ALA A 417 14.75 12.89 10.58
C ALA A 417 14.65 14.32 11.14
N LEU A 418 13.47 14.93 11.10
CA LEU A 418 13.28 16.36 11.38
C LEU A 418 13.06 16.69 12.86
N ILE A 419 12.62 15.73 13.67
CA ILE A 419 12.35 15.92 15.11
C ILE A 419 13.33 15.14 15.97
N ASN A 420 13.49 13.83 15.71
CA ASN A 420 14.37 12.99 16.53
C ASN A 420 15.84 13.09 16.12
N HIS A 421 16.13 13.66 14.93
CA HIS A 421 17.46 13.73 14.33
C HIS A 421 18.12 12.35 14.14
N VAL A 422 17.30 11.29 14.03
CA VAL A 422 17.71 9.89 13.86
C VAL A 422 16.72 9.16 12.96
N ALA A 423 17.20 8.61 11.85
CA ALA A 423 16.35 7.92 10.87
C ALA A 423 17.11 6.84 10.09
N VAL A 424 16.39 5.96 9.39
CA VAL A 424 16.94 5.08 8.34
C VAL A 424 16.65 5.65 6.96
N CYS A 425 17.12 4.99 5.89
CA CYS A 425 17.04 5.47 4.50
C CYS A 425 15.67 6.03 4.11
N GLN A 426 14.59 5.36 4.50
CA GLN A 426 13.22 5.82 4.26
C GLN A 426 12.90 7.16 4.94
N GLY A 427 13.28 7.34 6.22
CA GLY A 427 13.01 8.58 6.94
C GLY A 427 13.80 9.78 6.39
N TYR A 428 15.01 9.56 5.88
CA TYR A 428 15.77 10.55 5.12
C TYR A 428 15.06 10.92 3.82
N ALA A 429 14.70 9.93 3.00
CA ALA A 429 14.09 10.16 1.70
C ALA A 429 12.73 10.88 1.81
N GLU A 430 11.91 10.52 2.80
CA GLU A 430 10.61 11.17 3.05
C GLU A 430 10.75 12.60 3.60
N ALA A 431 11.75 12.86 4.46
CA ALA A 431 12.02 14.22 4.94
C ALA A 431 12.52 15.14 3.82
N THR A 432 13.40 14.62 2.96
CA THR A 432 13.88 15.31 1.75
C THR A 432 12.71 15.60 0.80
N ASP A 433 11.85 14.62 0.54
CA ASP A 433 10.65 14.79 -0.30
C ASP A 433 9.73 15.89 0.25
N LEU A 434 9.43 15.87 1.56
CA LEU A 434 8.57 16.87 2.20
C LEU A 434 9.14 18.28 2.05
N LEU A 435 10.43 18.48 2.39
CA LEU A 435 11.07 19.79 2.32
C LEU A 435 11.13 20.33 0.89
N LEU A 436 11.45 19.47 -0.09
CA LEU A 436 11.51 19.86 -1.51
C LEU A 436 10.13 20.26 -2.03
N ASN A 437 9.10 19.44 -1.79
CA ASN A 437 7.74 19.76 -2.23
C ASN A 437 7.22 21.05 -1.56
N MET A 438 7.51 21.26 -0.27
CA MET A 438 7.18 22.53 0.42
C MET A 438 7.97 23.74 -0.12
N ALA A 439 9.15 23.53 -0.69
CA ALA A 439 9.96 24.57 -1.34
C ALA A 439 9.56 24.80 -2.82
N GLY A 440 8.56 24.07 -3.31
CA GLY A 440 8.05 24.15 -4.68
C GLY A 440 8.84 23.32 -5.70
N ILE A 441 9.64 22.37 -5.24
CA ILE A 441 10.43 21.46 -6.08
C ILE A 441 9.75 20.09 -6.07
N GLU A 442 9.33 19.62 -7.24
CA GLU A 442 8.73 18.29 -7.39
C GLU A 442 9.77 17.23 -7.01
N SER A 443 9.44 16.39 -6.03
CA SER A 443 10.24 15.25 -5.61
C SER A 443 9.37 13.98 -5.53
N LYS A 444 10.02 12.82 -5.67
CA LYS A 444 9.42 11.50 -5.52
C LYS A 444 10.38 10.59 -4.78
N VAL A 445 9.90 9.88 -3.76
CA VAL A 445 10.64 8.80 -3.10
C VAL A 445 10.66 7.56 -4.00
N ILE A 446 11.83 6.96 -4.15
CA ILE A 446 12.05 5.65 -4.77
C ILE A 446 12.20 4.61 -3.67
N SER A 447 11.65 3.43 -3.89
CA SER A 447 12.00 2.20 -3.17
C SER A 447 12.67 1.23 -4.13
N GLY A 448 13.84 0.72 -3.75
CA GLY A 448 14.65 -0.18 -4.55
C GLY A 448 15.73 -0.84 -3.71
N GLU A 449 16.89 -1.08 -4.29
CA GLU A 449 18.05 -1.65 -3.62
C GLU A 449 19.29 -0.79 -3.84
N ALA A 450 20.23 -0.84 -2.89
CA ALA A 450 21.55 -0.24 -3.03
C ALA A 450 22.63 -1.25 -2.59
N ASN A 451 23.75 -1.24 -3.30
CA ASN A 451 24.94 -2.04 -3.01
C ASN A 451 26.02 -1.16 -2.39
N ASN A 452 26.40 -1.45 -1.14
CA ASN A 452 27.41 -0.69 -0.41
C ASN A 452 28.85 -1.21 -0.60
N GLY A 453 29.06 -2.14 -1.53
CA GLY A 453 30.34 -2.80 -1.79
C GLY A 453 30.48 -4.18 -1.14
N GLU A 454 29.66 -4.49 -0.13
CA GLU A 454 29.67 -5.78 0.57
C GLU A 454 28.34 -6.52 0.44
N ILE A 455 27.23 -5.81 0.60
CA ILE A 455 25.87 -6.35 0.58
C ILE A 455 24.96 -5.46 -0.26
N THR A 456 24.02 -6.08 -0.96
CA THR A 456 22.88 -5.39 -1.57
C THR A 456 21.69 -5.52 -0.64
N GLY A 457 21.05 -4.39 -0.31
CA GLY A 457 19.93 -4.35 0.62
C GLY A 457 18.86 -3.36 0.16
N GLY A 458 17.66 -3.49 0.74
CA GLY A 458 16.56 -2.58 0.46
C GLY A 458 16.91 -1.14 0.84
N HIS A 459 16.62 -0.20 -0.06
CA HIS A 459 17.02 1.19 0.07
C HIS A 459 15.95 2.16 -0.45
N ALA A 460 15.98 3.39 0.04
CA ALA A 460 15.07 4.45 -0.38
C ALA A 460 15.83 5.77 -0.57
N TRP A 461 15.55 6.45 -1.69
CA TRP A 461 16.16 7.73 -2.08
C TRP A 461 15.17 8.57 -2.90
N ASN A 462 15.59 9.67 -3.51
CA ASN A 462 14.69 10.58 -4.23
C ASN A 462 15.03 10.72 -5.71
N ILE A 463 14.00 10.98 -6.52
CA ILE A 463 14.12 11.74 -7.76
C ILE A 463 13.58 13.14 -7.53
N VAL A 464 14.25 14.14 -8.09
CA VAL A 464 13.95 15.56 -7.93
C VAL A 464 13.92 16.24 -9.29
N LYS A 465 13.06 17.26 -9.43
CA LYS A 465 12.90 18.00 -10.69
C LYS A 465 13.50 19.39 -10.58
N ILE A 466 14.66 19.58 -11.20
CA ILE A 466 15.37 20.87 -11.24
C ILE A 466 15.28 21.44 -12.65
N ASP A 467 14.79 22.66 -12.79
CA ASP A 467 14.62 23.36 -14.08
C ASP A 467 13.91 22.50 -15.15
N GLY A 468 12.90 21.73 -14.72
CA GLY A 468 12.07 20.88 -15.59
C GLY A 468 12.68 19.53 -15.99
N LYS A 469 13.84 19.15 -15.43
CA LYS A 469 14.51 17.87 -15.69
C LYS A 469 14.63 17.06 -14.39
N TYR A 470 14.58 15.74 -14.53
CA TYR A 470 14.65 14.82 -13.39
C TYR A 470 16.07 14.34 -13.15
N TYR A 471 16.42 14.22 -11.86
CA TYR A 471 17.72 13.79 -11.37
C TYR A 471 17.54 12.94 -10.12
N HIS A 472 18.51 12.06 -9.84
CA HIS A 472 18.55 11.32 -8.58
C HIS A 472 19.29 12.09 -7.50
N VAL A 473 18.76 12.05 -6.28
CA VAL A 473 19.40 12.54 -5.06
C VAL A 473 19.25 11.51 -3.95
N ASP A 474 20.34 11.17 -3.29
CA ASP A 474 20.34 10.28 -2.13
C ASP A 474 21.03 10.92 -0.92
N THR A 475 20.21 11.53 -0.07
CA THR A 475 20.66 12.15 1.18
C THR A 475 21.19 11.15 2.21
N THR A 476 20.84 9.87 2.11
CA THR A 476 21.35 8.84 3.02
C THR A 476 22.74 8.41 2.60
N ALA A 477 22.96 8.16 1.32
CA ALA A 477 24.29 7.78 0.82
C ALA A 477 25.29 8.94 0.87
N ASP A 478 24.82 10.20 0.81
CA ASP A 478 25.63 11.40 1.00
C ASP A 478 25.88 11.79 2.47
N ASP A 479 25.32 11.04 3.44
CA ASP A 479 25.57 11.21 4.88
C ASP A 479 26.62 10.21 5.41
N PRO A 480 27.93 10.55 5.44
CA PRO A 480 28.94 9.63 5.91
C PRO A 480 28.85 9.44 7.44
N VAL A 481 28.67 8.19 7.86
CA VAL A 481 28.78 7.78 9.26
C VAL A 481 30.21 8.05 9.76
N SER A 482 30.38 9.12 10.54
CA SER A 482 31.68 9.57 11.06
C SER A 482 31.88 9.14 12.50
N SER A 483 32.92 8.33 12.77
CA SER A 483 33.34 7.95 14.13
C SER A 483 33.80 9.14 14.99
N SER A 484 34.03 10.31 14.38
CA SER A 484 34.43 11.55 15.06
C SER A 484 33.27 12.48 15.43
N GLY A 485 32.04 12.14 15.05
CA GLY A 485 30.84 12.96 15.31
C GLY A 485 30.75 14.26 14.51
N LYS A 486 31.61 14.44 13.49
CA LYS A 486 31.50 15.54 12.51
C LYS A 486 30.95 15.00 11.20
N ASN A 487 29.77 15.47 10.82
CA ASN A 487 29.15 15.17 9.53
C ASN A 487 29.99 15.85 8.44
N ILE A 488 30.55 15.05 7.53
CA ILE A 488 31.27 15.56 6.35
C ILE A 488 30.24 15.59 5.23
N LEU A 489 29.81 16.77 4.79
CA LEU A 489 28.93 16.87 3.64
C LEU A 489 29.58 16.23 2.41
N ARG A 490 28.95 15.19 1.86
CA ARG A 490 29.25 14.62 0.55
C ARG A 490 28.17 15.02 -0.44
N TYR A 491 28.48 14.79 -1.71
CA TYR A 491 27.58 15.06 -2.84
C TYR A 491 27.77 13.96 -3.91
N ASP A 492 28.25 12.78 -3.49
CA ASP A 492 28.57 11.69 -4.40
C ASP A 492 27.30 11.16 -5.09
N TYR A 493 26.13 11.31 -4.45
CA TYR A 493 24.82 10.93 -4.95
C TYR A 493 23.89 12.12 -5.19
N PHE A 494 24.45 13.29 -5.54
CA PHE A 494 23.70 14.51 -5.78
C PHE A 494 23.50 14.79 -7.28
N ASN A 495 22.24 14.86 -7.71
CA ASN A 495 21.83 15.14 -9.09
C ASN A 495 22.41 14.20 -10.16
N LEU A 496 22.40 12.89 -9.87
CA LEU A 496 22.88 11.85 -10.77
C LEU A 496 21.87 11.50 -11.88
N SER A 497 22.39 11.00 -13.00
CA SER A 497 21.60 10.32 -14.04
C SER A 497 21.32 8.85 -13.70
N ASP A 498 20.36 8.24 -14.41
CA ASP A 498 20.04 6.81 -14.34
C ASP A 498 21.28 5.92 -14.59
N GLU A 499 22.22 6.38 -15.43
CA GLU A 499 23.47 5.68 -15.72
C GLU A 499 24.47 5.77 -14.56
N GLU A 500 24.51 6.93 -13.88
CA GLU A 500 25.46 7.15 -12.79
C GLU A 500 25.02 6.45 -11.51
N ILE A 501 23.77 6.63 -11.10
CA ILE A 501 23.26 5.99 -9.88
C ILE A 501 23.04 4.48 -10.09
N GLY A 502 22.79 4.04 -11.33
CA GLY A 502 22.59 2.64 -11.70
C GLY A 502 23.82 1.74 -11.56
N LYS A 503 24.95 2.27 -11.08
CA LYS A 503 26.17 1.51 -10.80
C LYS A 503 26.06 0.68 -9.52
N ASP A 504 25.32 1.20 -8.55
CA ASP A 504 25.14 0.60 -7.22
C ASP A 504 23.70 0.67 -6.72
N HIS A 505 22.80 1.44 -7.35
CA HIS A 505 21.37 1.43 -7.05
C HIS A 505 20.57 0.71 -8.13
N PHE A 506 19.57 -0.06 -7.69
CA PHE A 506 18.70 -0.85 -8.55
C PHE A 506 17.24 -0.52 -8.26
N TRP A 507 16.48 -0.15 -9.29
CA TRP A 507 15.05 0.16 -9.19
C TRP A 507 14.32 -0.22 -10.48
N ASP A 508 13.01 -0.39 -10.36
CA ASP A 508 12.13 -0.59 -11.52
C ASP A 508 11.93 0.75 -12.25
N LYS A 509 12.69 0.94 -13.33
CA LYS A 509 12.71 2.18 -14.13
C LYS A 509 11.35 2.53 -14.74
N GLU A 510 10.45 1.57 -14.93
CA GLU A 510 9.13 1.82 -15.52
C GLU A 510 8.22 2.61 -14.57
N ASN A 511 8.49 2.56 -13.26
CA ASN A 511 7.67 3.21 -12.24
C ASN A 511 8.03 4.69 -11.99
N TYR A 512 9.12 5.20 -12.58
CA TYR A 512 9.68 6.52 -12.28
C TYR A 512 10.06 7.30 -13.54
N PRO A 513 10.07 8.65 -13.51
CA PRO A 513 10.55 9.44 -14.64
C PRO A 513 12.05 9.20 -14.87
N ALA A 514 12.46 9.13 -16.14
CA ALA A 514 13.86 8.93 -16.51
C ALA A 514 14.75 10.14 -16.16
N CYS A 515 15.95 9.87 -15.67
CA CYS A 515 17.00 10.87 -15.40
C CYS A 515 18.14 10.71 -16.43
N PRO A 516 18.00 11.20 -17.68
CA PRO A 516 18.86 10.78 -18.79
C PRO A 516 20.28 11.37 -18.76
N LYS A 517 20.56 12.40 -17.96
CA LYS A 517 21.85 13.11 -17.91
C LYS A 517 22.11 13.65 -16.51
N PRO A 518 23.40 13.78 -16.09
CA PRO A 518 23.75 14.42 -14.84
C PRO A 518 23.23 15.85 -14.78
N GLY A 519 22.89 16.28 -13.57
CA GLY A 519 22.37 17.60 -13.28
C GLY A 519 23.40 18.57 -12.74
N PRO A 520 22.95 19.74 -12.27
CA PRO A 520 23.79 20.69 -11.56
C PRO A 520 24.38 20.03 -10.30
N HIS A 521 25.71 19.96 -10.25
CA HIS A 521 26.44 19.34 -9.15
C HIS A 521 27.30 20.40 -8.43
N PRO A 522 27.40 20.37 -7.09
CA PRO A 522 28.31 21.25 -6.35
C PRO A 522 29.74 21.12 -6.88
N LYS A 523 30.37 22.26 -7.18
CA LYS A 523 31.80 22.27 -7.54
C LYS A 523 32.59 21.82 -6.32
N TYR A 524 33.34 20.73 -6.45
CA TYR A 524 34.20 20.18 -5.41
C TYR A 524 35.01 21.29 -4.72
N ASP A 525 34.72 21.57 -3.45
CA ASP A 525 35.71 22.19 -2.55
C ASP A 525 36.83 21.15 -2.37
N ASN A 526 38.08 21.55 -2.61
CA ASN A 526 39.25 20.69 -2.87
C ASN A 526 39.74 19.85 -1.67
N ARG A 527 38.84 19.25 -0.89
CA ARG A 527 39.15 18.35 0.22
C ARG A 527 38.80 16.90 -0.16
N ARG A 528 39.45 16.41 -1.22
CA ARG A 528 39.55 14.99 -1.57
C ARG A 528 40.30 14.24 -0.48
N TYR A 529 39.78 13.10 0.00
CA TYR A 529 40.52 11.86 0.36
C TYR A 529 39.50 10.75 0.74
N PRO A 530 39.86 9.46 0.61
CA PRO A 530 40.15 8.70 -0.60
C PRO A 530 39.06 7.66 -0.90
N THR A 531 39.06 7.18 -2.15
CA THR A 531 38.33 5.99 -2.61
C THR A 531 38.82 4.73 -1.89
N SER A 532 38.00 4.17 -1.01
CA SER A 532 37.90 2.74 -0.69
C SER A 532 36.89 2.55 0.44
N TYR A 533 35.76 1.91 0.13
CA TYR A 533 35.19 0.91 1.04
C TYR A 533 35.75 -0.44 0.60
#